data_AF-A0A7W6J5H6-F1
#
_entry.id   AF-A0A7W6J5H6-F1
#
_cell.length_a   1.000
_cell.length_b   1.000
_cell.length_c   1.000
_cell.angle_alpha   90.00
_cell.angle_beta   90.00
_cell.angle_gamma   90.00
#
_symmetry.space_group_name_H-M   'P 1'
#
loop_
_entity.id
_entity.type
_entity.pdbx_description
1 polymer ?
#
loop_
_entity_poly.entity_id
_entity_poly.type
_entity_poly.pdbx_seq_one_letter_code
_entity_poly.pdbx_strand_id
1 'polypeptide(L)'
;MTEAAKPPITLIGVPMEEGSGRRGAAMGPAALRIAGIDTALQDLGYAVTDNGDIRPVPARDLPALRNALNLQMVGAFVRELEAKTYEVASKGGLPIILGGDHALSMGSVAGMARHAAEVGRPLFVLWLDAHADFNSPETSPSGNMHGMPVAHFCGRAEFAPIFPADRPFVEPSHVYQLGIRSVDPQERELVRDNGVNVFDMRAIDESGVGAIVNRIIDNVRAANGLLHVSFDVDFLDPDVAPGVGTTVPGGATFREAHLIMELLCDSGLVSSLDLVELNPFLDDRGKSARVLVEMTASLFGRRIFDRPTRAA
;
A
#
# COMPACT_ATOMS: atom_id res chain seq x y z
N MET A 1 33.67 5.94 -5.11
CA MET A 1 32.45 5.45 -5.79
C MET A 1 31.45 6.58 -5.70
N THR A 2 30.98 7.12 -6.82
CA THR A 2 29.88 8.10 -6.83
C THR A 2 28.64 7.38 -6.30
N GLU A 3 28.08 7.88 -5.20
CA GLU A 3 26.78 7.44 -4.69
C GLU A 3 25.77 7.55 -5.84
N ALA A 4 25.03 6.47 -6.12
CA ALA A 4 24.02 6.50 -7.16
C ALA A 4 22.98 7.58 -6.82
N ALA A 5 22.57 8.37 -7.80
CA ALA A 5 21.58 9.43 -7.56
C ALA A 5 20.27 8.80 -7.08
N LYS A 6 19.72 9.32 -5.96
CA LYS A 6 18.43 8.89 -5.42
C LYS A 6 17.31 9.21 -6.44
N PRO A 7 16.34 8.30 -6.65
CA PRO A 7 15.21 8.59 -7.53
C PRO A 7 14.40 9.77 -6.96
N PRO A 8 13.90 10.69 -7.81
CA PRO A 8 13.01 11.75 -7.35
C PRO A 8 11.70 11.13 -6.84
N ILE A 9 11.20 11.65 -5.73
CA ILE A 9 9.94 11.22 -5.13
C ILE A 9 8.82 12.16 -5.57
N THR A 10 7.67 11.59 -5.96
CA THR A 10 6.44 12.36 -6.18
C THR A 10 5.38 11.92 -5.19
N LEU A 11 4.91 12.85 -4.36
CA LEU A 11 3.76 12.64 -3.47
C LEU A 11 2.47 12.85 -4.26
N ILE A 12 1.53 11.93 -4.14
CA ILE A 12 0.21 12.00 -4.78
C ILE A 12 -0.85 11.82 -3.69
N GLY A 13 -1.61 12.87 -3.39
CA GLY A 13 -2.71 12.79 -2.43
C GLY A 13 -3.98 12.19 -3.05
N VAL A 14 -4.60 11.25 -2.34
CA VAL A 14 -5.81 10.54 -2.77
C VAL A 14 -6.82 10.58 -1.60
N PRO A 15 -7.57 11.69 -1.43
CA PRO A 15 -8.51 11.85 -0.33
C PRO A 15 -9.83 11.09 -0.60
N MET A 16 -9.74 9.78 -0.84
CA MET A 16 -10.88 8.90 -1.10
C MET A 16 -11.35 8.24 0.21
N GLU A 17 -12.65 8.22 0.45
CA GLU A 17 -13.26 7.48 1.58
C GLU A 17 -14.53 6.72 1.18
N GLU A 18 -14.90 6.80 -0.10
CA GLU A 18 -16.07 6.20 -0.69
C GLU A 18 -15.99 4.67 -0.79
N GLY A 19 -14.78 4.11 -0.81
CA GLY A 19 -14.53 2.67 -0.85
C GLY A 19 -14.86 1.97 0.45
N SER A 20 -14.60 2.61 1.61
CA SER A 20 -14.94 2.06 2.93
C SER A 20 -16.33 2.46 3.42
N GLY A 21 -16.85 3.60 2.94
CA GLY A 21 -18.08 4.20 3.44
C GLY A 21 -17.97 4.81 4.84
N ARG A 22 -16.79 4.75 5.46
CA ARG A 22 -16.49 5.36 6.75
C ARG A 22 -15.75 6.67 6.54
N ARG A 23 -16.36 7.76 6.99
CA ARG A 23 -15.77 9.10 6.87
C ARG A 23 -14.51 9.28 7.72
N GLY A 24 -13.62 10.12 7.24
CA GLY A 24 -12.43 10.62 7.94
C GLY A 24 -11.12 10.22 7.27
N ALA A 25 -11.09 9.12 6.49
CA ALA A 25 -9.91 8.70 5.76
C ALA A 25 -9.49 9.72 4.68
N ALA A 26 -10.44 10.49 4.12
CA ALA A 26 -10.13 11.57 3.17
C ALA A 26 -9.25 12.68 3.77
N MET A 27 -9.09 12.76 5.10
CA MET A 27 -8.17 13.69 5.76
C MET A 27 -6.73 13.14 5.87
N GLY A 28 -6.52 11.85 5.61
CA GLY A 28 -5.22 11.18 5.66
C GLY A 28 -4.10 11.92 4.90
N PRO A 29 -4.31 12.33 3.63
CA PRO A 29 -3.27 13.02 2.86
C PRO A 29 -2.85 14.34 3.51
N ALA A 30 -3.82 15.11 4.02
CA ALA A 30 -3.54 16.36 4.72
C ALA A 30 -2.81 16.12 6.05
N ALA A 31 -3.18 15.08 6.81
CA ALA A 31 -2.52 14.74 8.07
C ALA A 31 -1.06 14.30 7.88
N LEU A 32 -0.76 13.52 6.83
CA LEU A 32 0.61 13.14 6.49
C LEU A 32 1.48 14.34 6.11
N ARG A 33 0.92 15.28 5.34
CA ARG A 33 1.58 16.56 5.05
C ARG A 33 1.83 17.39 6.31
N ILE A 34 0.82 17.52 7.18
CA ILE A 34 0.95 18.24 8.45
C ILE A 34 2.00 17.58 9.36
N ALA A 35 2.10 16.25 9.33
CA ALA A 35 3.12 15.50 10.05
C ALA A 35 4.54 15.62 9.44
N GLY A 36 4.69 16.29 8.29
CA GLY A 36 5.96 16.65 7.69
C GLY A 36 6.59 15.55 6.82
N ILE A 37 5.78 14.77 6.10
CA ILE A 37 6.28 13.68 5.23
C ILE A 37 7.26 14.18 4.16
N ASP A 38 6.98 15.32 3.55
CA ASP A 38 7.81 15.98 2.55
C ASP A 38 9.16 16.41 3.14
N THR A 39 9.11 17.08 4.29
CA THR A 39 10.30 17.56 5.02
C THR A 39 11.17 16.38 5.45
N ALA A 40 10.56 15.32 5.99
CA ALA A 40 11.29 14.12 6.41
C ALA A 40 12.06 13.44 5.27
N LEU A 41 11.48 13.42 4.06
CA LEU A 41 12.12 12.87 2.86
C LEU A 41 13.19 13.81 2.29
N GLN A 42 12.94 15.13 2.30
CA GLN A 42 13.91 16.15 1.88
C GLN A 42 15.14 16.18 2.77
N ASP A 43 14.97 16.03 4.09
CA ASP A 43 16.06 15.95 5.07
C ASP A 43 16.96 14.72 4.83
N LEU A 44 16.41 13.67 4.23
CA LEU A 44 17.15 12.48 3.79
C LEU A 44 17.82 12.68 2.42
N GLY A 45 17.70 13.85 1.79
CA GLY A 45 18.36 14.19 0.54
C GLY A 45 17.61 13.74 -0.73
N TYR A 46 16.32 13.40 -0.63
CA TYR A 46 15.50 13.15 -1.82
C TYR A 46 15.00 14.45 -2.45
N ALA A 47 14.95 14.49 -3.78
CA ALA A 47 14.17 15.51 -4.48
C ALA A 47 12.68 15.13 -4.38
N VAL A 48 11.88 15.93 -3.68
CA VAL A 48 10.46 15.66 -3.43
C VAL A 48 9.60 16.68 -4.16
N THR A 49 8.62 16.21 -4.93
CA THR A 49 7.56 17.02 -5.55
C THR A 49 6.21 16.59 -4.99
N ASP A 50 5.40 17.50 -4.48
CA ASP A 50 4.02 17.22 -4.08
C ASP A 50 3.06 17.63 -5.20
N ASN A 51 2.40 16.64 -5.81
CA ASN A 51 1.44 16.85 -6.90
C ASN A 51 0.02 17.20 -6.40
N GLY A 52 -0.14 17.48 -5.12
CA GLY A 52 -1.43 17.81 -4.51
C GLY A 52 -2.37 16.62 -4.44
N ASP A 53 -3.66 16.90 -4.31
CA ASP A 53 -4.71 15.87 -4.23
C ASP A 53 -5.39 15.67 -5.58
N ILE A 54 -5.64 14.41 -5.95
CA ILE A 54 -6.54 14.09 -7.05
C ILE A 54 -7.99 14.38 -6.65
N ARG A 55 -8.76 14.93 -7.60
CA ARG A 55 -10.16 15.35 -7.41
C ARG A 55 -10.97 15.01 -8.65
N PRO A 56 -11.16 13.72 -8.94
CA PRO A 56 -11.88 13.30 -10.12
C PRO A 56 -13.38 13.64 -10.01
N VAL A 57 -14.07 13.58 -11.14
CA VAL A 57 -15.54 13.55 -11.19
C VAL A 57 -16.02 12.11 -11.32
N PRO A 58 -17.22 11.74 -10.81
CA PRO A 58 -17.76 10.39 -10.95
C PRO A 58 -17.71 9.86 -12.39
N ALA A 59 -17.18 8.65 -12.56
CA ALA A 59 -17.13 7.92 -13.81
C ALA A 59 -18.53 7.43 -14.18
N ARG A 60 -19.30 8.27 -14.88
CA ARG A 60 -20.71 8.01 -15.22
C ARG A 60 -20.90 6.89 -16.24
N ASP A 61 -19.84 6.47 -16.91
CA ASP A 61 -19.81 5.29 -17.77
C ASP A 61 -19.82 3.97 -16.99
N LEU A 62 -19.45 3.99 -15.70
CA LEU A 62 -19.53 2.82 -14.84
C LEU A 62 -20.96 2.64 -14.29
N PRO A 63 -21.43 1.38 -14.16
CA PRO A 63 -22.75 1.10 -13.61
C PRO A 63 -22.80 1.39 -12.11
N ALA A 64 -24.02 1.45 -11.56
CA ALA A 64 -24.23 1.29 -10.12
C ALA A 64 -24.35 -0.21 -9.81
N LEU A 65 -23.58 -0.71 -8.85
CA LEU A 65 -23.62 -2.10 -8.42
C LEU A 65 -24.02 -2.18 -6.95
N ARG A 66 -24.80 -3.21 -6.60
CA ARG A 66 -25.29 -3.40 -5.23
C ARG A 66 -24.19 -3.72 -4.23
N ASN A 67 -23.20 -4.51 -4.66
CA ASN A 67 -22.12 -5.01 -3.81
C ASN A 67 -20.74 -4.43 -4.19
N ALA A 68 -20.73 -3.30 -4.90
CA ALA A 68 -19.55 -2.46 -5.09
C ALA A 68 -20.00 -1.01 -4.91
N LEU A 69 -20.07 -0.59 -3.65
CA LEU A 69 -20.65 0.69 -3.26
C LEU A 69 -19.81 1.85 -3.79
N ASN A 70 -20.47 2.92 -4.20
CA ASN A 70 -19.85 4.14 -4.73
C ASN A 70 -18.91 3.93 -5.93
N LEU A 71 -19.08 2.83 -6.70
CA LEU A 71 -18.23 2.44 -7.83
C LEU A 71 -17.88 3.58 -8.80
N GLN A 72 -18.84 4.46 -9.13
CA GLN A 72 -18.56 5.56 -10.05
C GLN A 72 -17.50 6.53 -9.50
N MET A 73 -17.50 6.78 -8.19
CA MET A 73 -16.50 7.66 -7.59
C MET A 73 -15.18 6.94 -7.40
N VAL A 74 -15.21 5.73 -6.83
CA VAL A 74 -14.02 4.89 -6.62
C VAL A 74 -13.31 4.62 -7.94
N GLY A 75 -14.05 4.22 -8.98
CA GLY A 75 -13.49 3.97 -10.31
C GLY A 75 -12.88 5.22 -10.96
N ALA A 76 -13.37 6.42 -10.65
CA ALA A 76 -12.78 7.65 -11.15
C ALA A 76 -11.44 7.98 -10.46
N PHE A 77 -11.37 7.81 -9.13
CA PHE A 77 -10.11 7.90 -8.38
C PHE A 77 -9.08 6.88 -8.88
N VAL A 78 -9.49 5.63 -9.02
CA VAL A 78 -8.64 4.52 -9.47
C VAL A 78 -8.09 4.77 -10.88
N ARG A 79 -8.91 5.28 -11.81
CA ARG A 79 -8.46 5.65 -13.17
C ARG A 79 -7.43 6.78 -13.17
N GLU A 80 -7.69 7.86 -12.43
CA GLU A 80 -6.76 8.99 -12.36
C GLU A 80 -5.44 8.59 -11.67
N LEU A 81 -5.54 7.77 -10.63
CA LEU A 81 -4.38 7.30 -9.87
C LEU A 81 -3.50 6.33 -10.67
N GLU A 82 -4.08 5.43 -11.47
CA GLU A 82 -3.32 4.56 -12.39
C GLU A 82 -2.47 5.40 -13.33
N ALA A 83 -3.09 6.39 -13.99
CA ALA A 83 -2.42 7.23 -14.95
C ALA A 83 -1.27 8.03 -14.31
N LYS A 84 -1.49 8.63 -13.13
CA LYS A 84 -0.45 9.41 -12.43
C LYS A 84 0.67 8.53 -11.89
N THR A 85 0.35 7.37 -11.32
CA THR A 85 1.35 6.43 -10.81
C THR A 85 2.26 5.93 -11.93
N TYR A 86 1.66 5.54 -13.06
CA TYR A 86 2.39 5.15 -14.27
C TYR A 86 3.26 6.31 -14.81
N GLU A 87 2.73 7.53 -14.88
CA GLU A 87 3.48 8.70 -15.35
C GLU A 87 4.74 8.97 -14.51
N VAL A 88 4.63 8.90 -13.18
CA VAL A 88 5.77 9.10 -12.29
C VAL A 88 6.81 8.00 -12.49
N ALA A 89 6.38 6.73 -12.48
CA ALA A 89 7.27 5.58 -12.60
C ALA A 89 7.99 5.53 -13.96
N SER A 90 7.28 5.78 -15.06
CA SER A 90 7.84 5.81 -16.42
C SER A 90 8.89 6.91 -16.63
N LYS A 91 8.86 7.97 -15.82
CA LYS A 91 9.87 9.05 -15.81
C LYS A 91 11.05 8.77 -14.86
N GLY A 92 11.12 7.57 -14.27
CA GLY A 92 12.15 7.16 -13.31
C GLY A 92 11.96 7.74 -11.90
N GLY A 93 10.77 8.26 -11.60
CA GLY A 93 10.40 8.71 -10.26
C GLY A 93 9.80 7.60 -9.41
N LEU A 94 9.78 7.82 -8.09
CA LEU A 94 9.14 6.94 -7.12
C LEU A 94 7.83 7.59 -6.65
N PRO A 95 6.66 7.02 -6.98
CA PRO A 95 5.39 7.52 -6.49
C PRO A 95 5.17 7.07 -5.03
N ILE A 96 4.85 8.04 -4.17
CA ILE A 96 4.34 7.80 -2.82
C ILE A 96 2.91 8.33 -2.76
N ILE A 97 1.97 7.42 -2.53
CA ILE A 97 0.54 7.73 -2.49
C ILE A 97 0.17 8.03 -1.04
N LEU A 98 -0.28 9.26 -0.81
CA LEU A 98 -0.86 9.67 0.47
C LEU A 98 -2.35 9.37 0.38
N GLY A 99 -2.76 8.29 1.04
CA GLY A 99 -4.05 7.68 0.84
C GLY A 99 -5.16 8.19 1.76
N GLY A 100 -6.38 7.88 1.33
CA GLY A 100 -7.53 7.65 2.19
C GLY A 100 -7.75 6.14 2.29
N ASP A 101 -8.93 5.63 1.91
CA ASP A 101 -9.22 4.19 2.00
C ASP A 101 -8.41 3.31 1.03
N HIS A 102 -8.30 2.02 1.36
CA HIS A 102 -7.43 1.06 0.68
C HIS A 102 -7.88 0.70 -0.75
N ALA A 103 -9.10 1.09 -1.18
CA ALA A 103 -9.56 0.86 -2.55
C ALA A 103 -8.65 1.56 -3.58
N LEU A 104 -7.89 2.59 -3.16
CA LEU A 104 -6.96 3.30 -4.03
C LEU A 104 -5.89 2.39 -4.62
N SER A 105 -5.56 1.27 -3.96
CA SER A 105 -4.51 0.37 -4.44
C SER A 105 -4.88 -0.36 -5.72
N MET A 106 -6.17 -0.37 -6.10
CA MET A 106 -6.59 -0.77 -7.44
C MET A 106 -6.00 0.10 -8.54
N GLY A 107 -5.70 1.37 -8.25
CA GLY A 107 -5.12 2.34 -9.18
C GLY A 107 -3.59 2.39 -9.10
N SER A 108 -3.02 2.54 -7.90
CA SER A 108 -1.57 2.62 -7.72
C SER A 108 -0.85 1.35 -8.21
N VAL A 109 -1.33 0.16 -7.80
CA VAL A 109 -0.76 -1.13 -8.22
C VAL A 109 -0.95 -1.34 -9.72
N ALA A 110 -2.10 -0.97 -10.30
CA ALA A 110 -2.32 -1.07 -11.74
C ALA A 110 -1.34 -0.18 -12.54
N GLY A 111 -1.08 1.04 -12.09
CA GLY A 111 -0.12 1.95 -12.73
C GLY A 111 1.31 1.40 -12.67
N MET A 112 1.68 0.81 -11.53
CA MET A 112 2.97 0.12 -11.39
C MET A 112 3.04 -1.17 -12.21
N ALA A 113 1.96 -1.94 -12.31
CA ALA A 113 1.91 -3.17 -13.10
C ALA A 113 2.10 -2.86 -14.59
N ARG A 114 1.50 -1.76 -15.06
CA ARG A 114 1.71 -1.23 -16.41
C ARG A 114 3.17 -0.85 -16.64
N HIS A 115 3.79 -0.11 -15.73
CA HIS A 115 5.21 0.25 -15.84
C HIS A 115 6.11 -0.99 -15.82
N ALA A 116 5.84 -1.94 -14.92
CA ALA A 116 6.58 -3.19 -14.78
C ALA A 116 6.56 -4.00 -16.08
N ALA A 117 5.39 -4.13 -16.70
CA ALA A 117 5.23 -4.79 -17.99
C ALA A 117 6.02 -4.08 -19.10
N GLU A 118 6.01 -2.75 -19.15
CA GLU A 118 6.75 -1.95 -20.15
C GLU A 118 8.28 -2.17 -20.04
N VAL A 119 8.81 -2.23 -18.82
CA VAL A 119 10.25 -2.45 -18.59
C VAL A 119 10.64 -3.93 -18.53
N GLY A 120 9.70 -4.85 -18.77
CA GLY A 120 9.94 -6.30 -18.80
C GLY A 120 10.35 -6.89 -17.45
N ARG A 121 9.83 -6.35 -16.34
CA ARG A 121 10.09 -6.84 -14.97
C ARG A 121 8.79 -7.24 -14.28
N PRO A 122 8.75 -8.34 -13.50
CA PRO A 122 7.56 -8.68 -12.72
C PRO A 122 7.35 -7.65 -11.60
N LEU A 123 6.09 -7.30 -11.34
CA LEU A 123 5.72 -6.55 -10.14
C LEU A 123 5.41 -7.52 -9.00
N PHE A 124 5.96 -7.23 -7.83
CA PHE A 124 5.64 -7.84 -6.55
C PHE A 124 4.95 -6.82 -5.65
N VAL A 125 4.07 -7.30 -4.79
CA VAL A 125 3.35 -6.47 -3.81
C VAL A 125 3.61 -7.00 -2.42
N LEU A 126 4.12 -6.15 -1.53
CA LEU A 126 4.11 -6.37 -0.09
C LEU A 126 2.93 -5.61 0.50
N TRP A 127 1.94 -6.36 0.98
CA TRP A 127 0.69 -5.87 1.56
C TRP A 127 0.79 -5.95 3.08
N LEU A 128 1.03 -4.81 3.72
CA LEU A 128 1.12 -4.69 5.18
C LEU A 128 -0.25 -4.25 5.69
N ASP A 129 -0.99 -5.17 6.32
CA ASP A 129 -2.41 -4.97 6.63
C ASP A 129 -2.88 -5.95 7.71
N ALA A 130 -3.97 -5.62 8.43
CA ALA A 130 -4.72 -6.57 9.23
C ALA A 130 -5.64 -7.49 8.39
N HIS A 131 -6.06 -7.02 7.21
CA HIS A 131 -7.06 -7.59 6.32
C HIS A 131 -6.44 -8.10 5.02
N ALA A 132 -7.08 -9.10 4.41
CA ALA A 132 -6.57 -9.72 3.18
C ALA A 132 -7.02 -8.97 1.92
N ASP A 133 -8.08 -8.17 2.00
CA ASP A 133 -8.57 -7.31 0.92
C ASP A 133 -8.74 -8.01 -0.44
N PHE A 134 -9.13 -9.28 -0.36
CA PHE A 134 -9.26 -10.22 -1.48
C PHE A 134 -10.73 -10.58 -1.75
N ASN A 135 -11.68 -9.81 -1.22
CA ASN A 135 -13.07 -9.98 -1.56
C ASN A 135 -13.39 -9.52 -2.99
N SER A 136 -14.52 -10.00 -3.51
CA SER A 136 -15.18 -9.50 -4.71
C SER A 136 -16.60 -9.02 -4.35
N PRO A 137 -17.36 -8.39 -5.27
CA PRO A 137 -18.77 -8.07 -5.02
C PRO A 137 -19.63 -9.30 -4.71
N GLU A 138 -19.24 -10.49 -5.17
CA GLU A 138 -19.94 -11.74 -4.92
C GLU A 138 -19.68 -12.28 -3.51
N THR A 139 -18.52 -11.97 -2.92
CA THR A 139 -18.06 -12.57 -1.66
C THR A 139 -18.14 -11.59 -0.49
N SER A 140 -18.04 -10.29 -0.78
CA SER A 140 -18.01 -9.23 0.24
C SER A 140 -19.32 -9.19 1.03
N PRO A 141 -19.26 -9.23 2.38
CA PRO A 141 -20.45 -9.11 3.22
C PRO A 141 -21.00 -7.67 3.27
N SER A 142 -20.17 -6.67 2.96
CA SER A 142 -20.52 -5.24 3.06
C SER A 142 -20.76 -4.57 1.70
N GLY A 143 -20.11 -5.08 0.64
CA GLY A 143 -20.04 -4.40 -0.64
C GLY A 143 -19.09 -3.18 -0.65
N ASN A 144 -18.34 -2.96 0.43
CA ASN A 144 -17.33 -1.91 0.50
C ASN A 144 -16.11 -2.31 -0.33
N MET A 145 -15.70 -1.43 -1.24
CA MET A 145 -14.65 -1.71 -2.22
C MET A 145 -13.23 -1.67 -1.63
N HIS A 146 -13.04 -1.07 -0.45
CA HIS A 146 -11.73 -1.05 0.20
C HIS A 146 -11.22 -2.44 0.60
N GLY A 147 -12.11 -3.43 0.78
CA GLY A 147 -11.75 -4.83 1.01
C GLY A 147 -11.62 -5.68 -0.27
N MET A 148 -11.58 -5.05 -1.45
CA MET A 148 -11.46 -5.74 -2.75
C MET A 148 -10.19 -5.45 -3.58
N PRO A 149 -9.24 -4.56 -3.19
CA PRO A 149 -8.19 -4.13 -4.11
C PRO A 149 -7.26 -5.26 -4.55
N VAL A 150 -6.93 -6.21 -3.66
CA VAL A 150 -5.99 -7.30 -3.98
C VAL A 150 -6.56 -8.24 -5.02
N ALA A 151 -7.82 -8.65 -4.86
CA ALA A 151 -8.48 -9.47 -5.85
C ALA A 151 -8.62 -8.74 -7.20
N HIS A 152 -8.85 -7.43 -7.19
CA HIS A 152 -8.97 -6.63 -8.42
C HIS A 152 -7.65 -6.53 -9.20
N PHE A 153 -6.55 -6.11 -8.58
CA PHE A 153 -5.27 -5.98 -9.30
C PHE A 153 -4.64 -7.34 -9.66
N CYS A 154 -5.09 -8.43 -9.04
CA CYS A 154 -4.75 -9.79 -9.43
C CYS A 154 -5.63 -10.36 -10.57
N GLY A 155 -6.63 -9.61 -11.04
CA GLY A 155 -7.57 -10.07 -12.07
C GLY A 155 -8.50 -11.19 -11.59
N ARG A 156 -8.75 -11.28 -10.29
CA ARG A 156 -9.66 -12.26 -9.65
C ARG A 156 -11.02 -11.69 -9.29
N ALA A 157 -11.15 -10.36 -9.27
CA ALA A 157 -12.40 -9.65 -9.04
C ALA A 157 -12.56 -8.47 -10.02
N GLU A 158 -12.93 -8.75 -11.27
CA GLU A 158 -13.34 -7.70 -12.21
C GLU A 158 -14.83 -7.41 -12.07
N PHE A 159 -15.16 -6.41 -11.26
CA PHE A 159 -16.54 -6.06 -10.95
C PHE A 159 -17.18 -5.11 -11.97
N ALA A 160 -16.38 -4.31 -12.68
CA ALA A 160 -16.81 -3.40 -13.75
C ALA A 160 -15.63 -3.07 -14.67
N PRO A 161 -15.86 -2.56 -15.90
CA PRO A 161 -14.78 -2.14 -16.80
C PRO A 161 -14.15 -0.80 -16.36
N ILE A 162 -13.58 -0.74 -15.15
CA ILE A 162 -12.78 0.40 -14.70
C ILE A 162 -11.63 0.62 -15.69
N PHE A 163 -10.96 -0.46 -16.08
CA PHE A 163 -9.86 -0.45 -17.03
C PHE A 163 -10.16 -1.36 -18.22
N PRO A 164 -9.38 -1.26 -19.31
CA PRO A 164 -9.35 -2.28 -20.36
C PRO A 164 -9.05 -3.68 -19.79
N ALA A 165 -9.68 -4.70 -20.37
CA ALA A 165 -9.56 -6.09 -19.92
C ALA A 165 -8.18 -6.71 -20.21
N ASP A 166 -7.43 -6.15 -21.16
CA ASP A 166 -6.09 -6.59 -21.58
C ASP A 166 -4.94 -5.90 -20.84
N ARG A 167 -5.25 -5.21 -19.72
CA ARG A 167 -4.23 -4.58 -18.87
C ARG A 167 -3.31 -5.62 -18.20
N PRO A 168 -2.09 -5.24 -17.81
CA PRO A 168 -1.26 -6.08 -16.96
C PRO A 168 -1.89 -6.29 -15.57
N PHE A 169 -1.80 -7.51 -15.06
CA PHE A 169 -2.21 -7.89 -13.70
C PHE A 169 -0.99 -8.34 -12.88
N VAL A 170 -1.12 -8.32 -11.56
CA VAL A 170 -0.13 -8.93 -10.66
C VAL A 170 -0.49 -10.41 -10.48
N GLU A 171 0.48 -11.29 -10.68
CA GLU A 171 0.27 -12.71 -10.36
C GLU A 171 0.04 -12.86 -8.84
N PRO A 172 -0.99 -13.59 -8.39
CA PRO A 172 -1.26 -13.77 -6.96
C PRO A 172 -0.06 -14.29 -6.16
N SER A 173 0.77 -15.15 -6.77
CA SER A 173 2.00 -15.68 -6.16
C SER A 173 3.11 -14.63 -5.97
N HIS A 174 2.97 -13.44 -6.55
CA HIS A 174 3.83 -12.29 -6.34
C HIS A 174 3.28 -11.31 -5.27
N VAL A 175 2.13 -11.63 -4.67
CA VAL A 175 1.57 -10.89 -3.54
C VAL A 175 1.98 -11.57 -2.25
N TYR A 176 2.55 -10.78 -1.33
CA TYR A 176 2.92 -11.17 0.01
C TYR A 176 2.15 -10.33 1.02
N GLN A 177 1.23 -10.95 1.73
CA GLN A 177 0.46 -10.34 2.81
C GLN A 177 1.16 -10.60 4.14
N LEU A 178 1.32 -9.56 4.96
CA LEU A 178 2.00 -9.63 6.25
C LEU A 178 1.20 -8.86 7.31
N GLY A 179 0.95 -9.51 8.45
CA GLY A 179 0.17 -8.93 9.57
C GLY A 179 -1.30 -9.33 9.59
N ILE A 180 -1.70 -10.21 8.68
CA ILE A 180 -3.09 -10.64 8.49
C ILE A 180 -3.63 -11.27 9.78
N ARG A 181 -4.80 -10.81 10.22
CA ARG A 181 -5.47 -11.28 11.45
C ARG A 181 -6.98 -11.09 11.47
N SER A 182 -7.56 -10.49 10.44
CA SER A 182 -9.00 -10.32 10.25
C SER A 182 -9.37 -10.66 8.82
N VAL A 183 -9.93 -11.83 8.59
CA VAL A 183 -10.22 -12.36 7.24
C VAL A 183 -11.58 -13.03 7.25
N ASP A 184 -12.39 -12.74 6.24
CA ASP A 184 -13.67 -13.41 6.08
C ASP A 184 -13.47 -14.91 5.74
N PRO A 185 -14.34 -15.83 6.19
CA PRO A 185 -14.15 -17.26 5.95
C PRO A 185 -13.99 -17.63 4.47
N GLN A 186 -14.77 -17.02 3.58
CA GLN A 186 -14.70 -17.24 2.14
C GLN A 186 -13.46 -16.60 1.52
N GLU A 187 -13.09 -15.40 1.98
CA GLU A 187 -11.88 -14.70 1.55
C GLU A 187 -10.62 -15.53 1.85
N ARG A 188 -10.56 -16.16 3.02
CA ARG A 188 -9.46 -17.08 3.39
C ARG A 188 -9.30 -18.24 2.40
N GLU A 189 -10.40 -18.78 1.89
CA GLU A 189 -10.36 -19.85 0.88
C GLU A 189 -9.87 -19.31 -0.45
N LEU A 190 -10.35 -18.15 -0.89
CA LEU A 190 -9.95 -17.51 -2.15
C LEU A 190 -8.46 -17.17 -2.16
N VAL A 191 -7.94 -16.58 -1.09
CA VAL A 191 -6.53 -16.20 -0.96
C VAL A 191 -5.64 -17.44 -1.10
N ARG A 192 -5.99 -18.53 -0.41
CA ARG A 192 -5.27 -19.81 -0.49
C ARG A 192 -5.35 -20.43 -1.88
N ASP A 193 -6.55 -20.51 -2.45
CA ASP A 193 -6.79 -21.22 -3.71
C ASP A 193 -6.19 -20.46 -4.91
N ASN A 194 -6.02 -19.14 -4.81
CA ASN A 194 -5.31 -18.33 -5.80
C ASN A 194 -3.79 -18.31 -5.59
N GLY A 195 -3.27 -18.85 -4.49
CA GLY A 195 -1.83 -18.95 -4.24
C GLY A 195 -1.18 -17.64 -3.77
N VAL A 196 -1.93 -16.77 -3.10
CA VAL A 196 -1.38 -15.58 -2.43
C VAL A 196 -0.54 -16.04 -1.22
N ASN A 197 0.62 -15.42 -1.02
CA ASN A 197 1.46 -15.73 0.14
C ASN A 197 0.95 -14.94 1.35
N VAL A 198 0.60 -15.64 2.43
CA VAL A 198 0.08 -15.00 3.65
C VAL A 198 0.99 -15.32 4.84
N PHE A 199 1.38 -14.27 5.55
CA PHE A 199 2.04 -14.32 6.84
C PHE A 199 1.16 -13.61 7.86
N ASP A 200 0.35 -14.40 8.56
CA ASP A 200 -0.48 -13.89 9.65
C ASP A 200 0.38 -13.50 10.86
N MET A 201 -0.25 -12.94 11.90
CA MET A 201 0.46 -12.57 13.12
C MET A 201 1.12 -13.78 13.81
N ARG A 202 0.56 -14.98 13.67
CA ARG A 202 1.19 -16.20 14.20
C ARG A 202 2.50 -16.51 13.48
N ALA A 203 2.57 -16.35 12.16
CA ALA A 203 3.81 -16.51 11.42
C ALA A 203 4.88 -15.52 11.89
N ILE A 204 4.48 -14.26 12.18
CA ILE A 204 5.36 -13.26 12.78
C ILE A 204 5.85 -13.70 14.16
N ASP A 205 4.95 -14.17 15.04
CA ASP A 205 5.30 -14.63 16.38
C ASP A 205 6.27 -15.82 16.37
N GLU A 206 6.06 -16.77 15.45
CA GLU A 206 6.85 -18.01 15.37
C GLU A 206 8.20 -17.82 14.65
N SER A 207 8.25 -16.97 13.61
CA SER A 207 9.43 -16.85 12.73
C SER A 207 10.20 -15.54 12.90
N GLY A 208 9.53 -14.50 13.41
CA GLY A 208 10.04 -13.13 13.45
C GLY A 208 9.97 -12.41 12.10
N VAL A 209 9.65 -11.12 12.13
CA VAL A 209 9.49 -10.29 10.91
C VAL A 209 10.74 -10.27 10.02
N GLY A 210 11.94 -10.30 10.62
CA GLY A 210 13.19 -10.23 9.87
C GLY A 210 13.41 -11.44 8.94
N ALA A 211 13.09 -12.65 9.39
CA ALA A 211 13.22 -13.85 8.56
C ALA A 211 12.22 -13.83 7.39
N ILE A 212 10.99 -13.42 7.67
CA ILE A 212 9.91 -13.33 6.68
C ILE A 212 10.26 -12.30 5.60
N VAL A 213 10.61 -11.08 6.00
CA VAL A 213 10.90 -9.98 5.06
C VAL A 213 12.13 -10.29 4.20
N ASN A 214 13.19 -10.86 4.77
CA ASN A 214 14.36 -11.26 3.98
C ASN A 214 14.01 -12.31 2.91
N ARG A 215 13.16 -13.29 3.24
CA ARG A 215 12.66 -14.26 2.25
C ARG A 215 11.89 -13.60 1.12
N ILE A 216 11.06 -12.61 1.43
CA ILE A 216 10.31 -11.85 0.42
C ILE A 216 11.28 -11.08 -0.48
N ILE A 217 12.22 -10.34 0.11
CA ILE A 217 13.27 -9.60 -0.60
C ILE A 217 14.07 -10.51 -1.54
N ASP A 218 14.48 -11.69 -1.07
CA ASP A 218 15.23 -12.67 -1.87
C ASP A 218 14.43 -13.13 -3.09
N ASN A 219 13.13 -13.40 -2.92
CA ASN A 219 12.26 -13.81 -4.03
C ASN A 219 12.10 -12.69 -5.07
N VAL A 220 11.85 -11.45 -4.63
CA VAL A 220 11.74 -10.30 -5.54
C VAL A 220 13.06 -10.09 -6.29
N ARG A 221 14.20 -10.14 -5.58
CA ARG A 221 15.53 -9.97 -6.17
C ARG A 221 15.86 -11.07 -7.18
N ALA A 222 15.58 -12.32 -6.85
CA ALA A 222 15.82 -13.46 -7.74
C ALA A 222 15.03 -13.35 -9.06
N ALA A 223 13.83 -12.77 -9.01
CA ALA A 223 13.00 -12.51 -10.18
C ALA A 223 13.33 -11.20 -10.92
N ASN A 224 14.34 -10.44 -10.47
CA ASN A 224 14.62 -9.08 -10.94
C ASN A 224 13.36 -8.18 -10.89
N GLY A 225 12.51 -8.37 -9.88
CA GLY A 225 11.21 -7.74 -9.75
C GLY A 225 11.28 -6.29 -9.28
N LEU A 226 10.18 -5.57 -9.48
CA LEU A 226 9.86 -4.32 -8.81
C LEU A 226 9.04 -4.64 -7.56
N LEU A 227 9.23 -3.89 -6.47
CA LEU A 227 8.42 -4.05 -5.26
C LEU A 227 7.54 -2.82 -5.05
N HIS A 228 6.23 -3.02 -5.02
CA HIS A 228 5.26 -2.06 -4.49
C HIS A 228 4.96 -2.42 -3.04
N VAL A 229 5.03 -1.44 -2.14
CA VAL A 229 4.66 -1.62 -0.73
C VAL A 229 3.33 -0.92 -0.52
N SER A 230 2.29 -1.65 -0.14
CA SER A 230 1.04 -1.06 0.34
C SER A 230 1.02 -1.15 1.86
N PHE A 231 1.02 -0.01 2.54
CA PHE A 231 1.03 0.07 3.99
C PHE A 231 -0.28 0.65 4.52
N ASP A 232 -1.15 -0.24 4.98
CA ASP A 232 -2.31 0.07 5.80
C ASP A 232 -1.87 0.39 7.23
N VAL A 233 -2.31 1.52 7.78
CA VAL A 233 -2.03 1.87 9.18
C VAL A 233 -2.48 0.78 10.14
N ASP A 234 -3.57 0.07 9.82
CA ASP A 234 -4.12 -0.98 10.66
C ASP A 234 -3.28 -2.26 10.69
N PHE A 235 -2.23 -2.38 9.87
CA PHE A 235 -1.15 -3.35 10.06
C PHE A 235 -0.58 -3.28 11.49
N LEU A 236 -0.44 -2.05 11.98
CA LEU A 236 0.09 -1.76 13.31
C LEU A 236 -0.94 -2.09 14.39
N ASP A 237 -0.45 -2.43 15.57
CA ASP A 237 -1.34 -2.55 16.72
C ASP A 237 -2.02 -1.20 17.03
N PRO A 238 -3.31 -1.17 17.44
CA PRO A 238 -4.00 0.05 17.82
C PRO A 238 -3.31 0.84 18.94
N ASP A 239 -2.54 0.18 19.82
CA ASP A 239 -1.73 0.85 20.84
C ASP A 239 -0.57 1.67 20.22
N VAL A 240 -0.16 1.36 18.99
CA VAL A 240 0.85 2.10 18.22
C VAL A 240 0.17 3.14 17.33
N ALA A 241 -0.86 2.75 16.58
CA ALA A 241 -1.52 3.60 15.60
C ALA A 241 -3.06 3.51 15.70
N PRO A 242 -3.70 4.29 16.60
CA PRO A 242 -5.14 4.21 16.84
C PRO A 242 -6.00 4.86 15.75
N GLY A 243 -5.44 5.80 14.98
CA GLY A 243 -6.14 6.59 13.97
C GLY A 243 -6.48 5.85 12.68
N VAL A 244 -7.33 4.83 12.77
CA VAL A 244 -7.77 3.99 11.63
C VAL A 244 -9.26 3.71 11.65
N GLY A 245 -9.82 3.38 10.49
CA GLY A 245 -11.21 2.96 10.37
C GLY A 245 -11.51 1.66 11.12
N THR A 246 -10.72 0.62 10.92
CA THR A 246 -11.02 -0.74 11.41
C THR A 246 -9.87 -1.28 12.25
N THR A 247 -9.86 -0.95 13.55
CA THR A 247 -8.82 -1.46 14.45
C THR A 247 -8.97 -2.96 14.70
N VAL A 248 -7.89 -3.72 14.58
CA VAL A 248 -7.81 -5.13 14.99
C VAL A 248 -6.65 -5.32 15.97
N PRO A 249 -6.90 -5.69 17.25
CA PRO A 249 -5.82 -5.89 18.23
C PRO A 249 -4.83 -6.99 17.85
N GLY A 250 -3.63 -6.93 18.43
CA GLY A 250 -2.56 -7.90 18.17
C GLY A 250 -1.85 -7.64 16.85
N GLY A 251 -1.64 -6.37 16.49
CA GLY A 251 -0.94 -5.97 15.27
C GLY A 251 0.58 -5.86 15.46
N ALA A 252 1.27 -5.44 14.40
CA ALA A 252 2.71 -5.24 14.47
C ALA A 252 3.07 -4.13 15.46
N THR A 253 4.10 -4.37 16.25
CA THR A 253 4.66 -3.36 17.13
C THR A 253 5.42 -2.29 16.32
N PHE A 254 5.65 -1.13 16.93
CA PHE A 254 6.50 -0.10 16.34
C PHE A 254 7.88 -0.64 15.91
N ARG A 255 8.50 -1.48 16.73
CA ARG A 255 9.84 -2.03 16.47
C ARG A 255 9.85 -3.00 15.29
N GLU A 256 8.82 -3.81 15.15
CA GLU A 256 8.69 -4.72 14.02
C GLU A 256 8.47 -3.96 12.72
N ALA A 257 7.54 -3.00 12.71
CA ALA A 257 7.32 -2.14 11.56
C ALA A 257 8.58 -1.38 11.16
N HIS A 258 9.30 -0.81 12.13
CA HIS A 258 10.56 -0.12 11.87
C HIS A 258 11.60 -1.04 11.23
N LEU A 259 11.79 -2.26 11.77
CA LEU A 259 12.71 -3.24 11.20
C LEU A 259 12.32 -3.67 9.78
N ILE A 260 11.02 -3.83 9.51
CA ILE A 260 10.53 -4.11 8.16
C ILE A 260 10.98 -2.99 7.21
N MET A 261 10.77 -1.73 7.59
CA MET A 261 11.15 -0.58 6.76
C MET A 261 12.67 -0.48 6.54
N GLU A 262 13.49 -0.73 7.56
CA GLU A 262 14.96 -0.74 7.43
C GLU A 262 15.43 -1.84 6.45
N LEU A 263 14.88 -3.05 6.56
CA LEU A 263 15.21 -4.16 5.66
C LEU A 263 14.79 -3.86 4.20
N LEU A 264 13.62 -3.25 4.02
CA LEU A 264 13.14 -2.82 2.71
C LEU A 264 14.02 -1.70 2.13
N CYS A 265 14.46 -0.75 2.94
CA CYS A 265 15.41 0.29 2.55
C CYS A 265 16.73 -0.33 2.07
N ASP A 266 17.33 -1.20 2.88
CA ASP A 266 18.61 -1.86 2.58
C ASP A 266 18.53 -2.76 1.33
N SER A 267 17.34 -3.24 0.99
CA SER A 267 17.11 -4.05 -0.22
C SER A 267 17.29 -3.27 -1.53
N GLY A 268 16.97 -1.98 -1.54
CA GLY A 268 16.91 -1.13 -2.73
C GLY A 268 15.82 -1.52 -3.76
N LEU A 269 14.86 -2.38 -3.41
CA LEU A 269 13.86 -2.93 -4.34
C LEU A 269 12.57 -2.13 -4.42
N VAL A 270 12.27 -1.30 -3.41
CA VAL A 270 11.01 -0.56 -3.34
C VAL A 270 10.94 0.49 -4.44
N SER A 271 9.87 0.40 -5.22
CA SER A 271 9.63 1.18 -6.43
C SER A 271 8.42 2.11 -6.32
N SER A 272 7.59 1.93 -5.29
CA SER A 272 6.40 2.72 -4.99
C SER A 272 5.88 2.38 -3.59
N LEU A 273 5.12 3.29 -2.99
CA LEU A 273 4.57 3.15 -1.65
C LEU A 273 3.15 3.72 -1.58
N ASP A 274 2.20 2.95 -1.04
CA ASP A 274 0.91 3.46 -0.58
C ASP A 274 0.91 3.59 0.95
N LEU A 275 0.36 4.70 1.46
CA LEU A 275 0.12 4.95 2.89
C LEU A 275 -1.37 5.20 3.09
N VAL A 276 -2.12 4.25 3.64
CA VAL A 276 -3.59 4.22 3.53
C VAL A 276 -4.30 4.05 4.88
N GLU A 277 -5.62 4.23 4.88
CA GLU A 277 -6.55 4.07 6.01
C GLU A 277 -6.29 4.94 7.25
N LEU A 278 -5.35 5.90 7.14
CA LEU A 278 -5.18 6.93 8.17
C LEU A 278 -6.46 7.74 8.30
N ASN A 279 -7.09 7.65 9.48
CA ASN A 279 -8.26 8.42 9.85
C ASN A 279 -7.93 9.38 11.01
N PRO A 280 -7.52 10.63 10.71
CA PRO A 280 -7.15 11.62 11.72
C PRO A 280 -8.25 11.96 12.72
N PHE A 281 -9.53 11.74 12.38
CA PHE A 281 -10.63 11.97 13.30
C PHE A 281 -10.59 11.02 14.50
N LEU A 282 -10.07 9.81 14.29
CA LEU A 282 -9.96 8.75 15.29
C LEU A 282 -8.58 8.69 15.93
N ASP A 283 -7.65 9.52 15.47
CA ASP A 283 -6.26 9.52 15.92
C ASP A 283 -6.09 10.26 17.25
N ASP A 284 -5.10 9.84 18.05
CA ASP A 284 -4.72 10.50 19.29
C ASP A 284 -3.63 11.54 19.01
N ARG A 285 -4.05 12.80 18.80
CA ARG A 285 -3.13 13.94 18.61
C ARG A 285 -2.10 13.69 17.49
N GLY A 286 -2.56 13.15 16.36
CA GLY A 286 -1.71 12.88 15.20
C GLY A 286 -0.64 11.81 15.45
N LYS A 287 -0.88 10.86 16.36
CA LYS A 287 0.05 9.79 16.70
C LYS A 287 0.25 8.87 15.50
N SER A 288 -0.82 8.33 14.90
CA SER A 288 -0.74 7.47 13.72
C SER A 288 -0.06 8.17 12.55
N ALA A 289 -0.41 9.44 12.29
CA ALA A 289 0.19 10.22 11.21
C ALA A 289 1.72 10.35 11.38
N ARG A 290 2.20 10.65 12.60
CA ARG A 290 3.63 10.75 12.89
C ARG A 290 4.34 9.40 12.78
N VAL A 291 3.69 8.32 13.24
CA VAL A 291 4.24 6.96 13.08
C VAL A 291 4.42 6.62 11.61
N LEU A 292 3.42 6.88 10.74
CA LEU A 292 3.56 6.65 9.30
C LEU A 292 4.70 7.47 8.67
N VAL A 293 4.85 8.74 9.04
CA VAL A 293 5.98 9.56 8.57
C VAL A 293 7.32 8.98 9.04
N GLU A 294 7.40 8.47 10.26
CA GLU A 294 8.60 7.84 10.79
C GLU A 294 8.93 6.51 10.08
N MET A 295 7.92 5.67 9.82
CA MET A 295 8.08 4.45 9.05
C MET A 295 8.52 4.74 7.61
N THR A 296 7.92 5.75 6.99
CA THR A 296 8.32 6.24 5.66
C THR A 296 9.77 6.71 5.68
N ALA A 297 10.16 7.54 6.66
CA ALA A 297 11.54 8.00 6.76
C ALA A 297 12.53 6.83 6.94
N SER A 298 12.15 5.80 7.70
CA SER A 298 12.96 4.58 7.89
C SER A 298 13.14 3.81 6.58
N LEU A 299 12.05 3.68 5.80
CA LEU A 299 12.07 3.06 4.47
C LEU A 299 12.97 3.78 3.47
N PHE A 300 13.16 5.09 3.65
CA PHE A 300 13.99 5.94 2.80
C PHE A 300 15.35 6.29 3.44
N GLY A 301 15.78 5.54 4.44
CA GLY A 301 17.16 5.56 4.92
C GLY A 301 17.43 6.42 6.15
N ARG A 302 16.39 6.81 6.91
CA ARG A 302 16.59 7.29 8.28
C ARG A 302 17.15 6.15 9.11
N ARG A 303 18.32 6.37 9.72
CA ARG A 303 19.00 5.41 10.57
C ARG A 303 19.13 5.97 11.97
N ILE A 304 19.12 5.09 12.98
CA ILE A 304 19.40 5.47 14.37
C ILE A 304 20.91 5.74 14.57
N PHE A 305 21.77 4.98 13.86
CA PHE A 305 23.22 5.18 13.86
C PHE A 305 23.79 5.07 12.43
N ASP A 306 24.82 5.84 12.10
CA ASP A 306 25.47 5.85 10.78
C ASP A 306 26.29 4.57 10.45
N ARG A 307 26.29 3.56 11.32
CA ARG A 307 27.13 2.36 11.15
C ARG A 307 26.29 1.14 10.77
N PRO A 308 26.79 0.26 9.86
CA PRO A 308 26.17 -1.02 9.64
C PRO A 308 26.16 -1.80 10.96
N THR A 309 24.97 -2.22 11.38
CA THR A 309 24.76 -3.12 12.51
C THR A 309 25.53 -4.40 12.20
N ARG A 310 26.73 -4.56 12.76
CA ARG A 310 27.47 -5.81 12.67
C ARG A 310 26.70 -6.82 13.53
N ALA A 311 26.01 -7.76 12.88
CA ALA A 311 25.62 -8.99 13.55
C ALA A 311 26.91 -9.61 14.11
N ALA A 312 26.94 -9.81 15.43
CA ALA A 312 27.99 -10.55 16.11
C ALA A 312 27.82 -12.05 15.85
#